data_AF-A0A9C9NEB6-F1
#
_entry.id   AF-A0A9C9NEB6-F1
#
_cell.length_a   1.000
_cell.length_b   1.000
_cell.length_c   1.000
_cell.angle_alpha   90.00
_cell.angle_beta   90.00
_cell.angle_gamma   90.00
#
_symmetry.space_group_name_H-M   'P 1'
#
loop_
_entity.id
_entity.type
_entity.pdbx_description
1 polymer ?
#
loop_
_entity_poly.entity_id
_entity_poly.type
_entity_poly.pdbx_seq_one_letter_code
_entity_poly.pdbx_strand_id
1 'polypeptide(L)' 'MYSSKFDHPKHGSYANPHDVLKDDNLSESEKQTVLEEWAASLKHILHNEPDAPEVKATKASLDEATERLAAGRT' A
#
# COMPACT_ATOMS: atom_id res chain seq x y z
N MET A 1 2.73 6.78 16.31
CA MET A 1 3.21 5.95 15.20
C MET A 1 2.65 6.54 13.93
N TYR A 2 3.47 7.26 13.15
CA TYR A 2 3.06 7.79 11.85
C TYR A 2 3.23 6.67 10.83
N SER A 3 2.13 6.03 10.45
CA SER A 3 2.09 5.15 9.29
C SER A 3 2.04 6.06 8.06
N SER A 4 2.77 5.75 6.99
CA SER A 4 2.79 6.55 5.76
C SER A 4 1.44 6.49 5.05
N LYS A 5 0.44 7.20 5.60
CA LYS A 5 -0.94 7.22 5.13
C LYS A 5 -0.96 7.52 3.63
N PHE A 6 -1.73 6.74 2.89
CA PHE A 6 -1.94 6.90 1.47
C PHE A 6 -3.35 7.43 1.21
N ASP A 7 -3.44 8.61 0.61
CA ASP A 7 -4.69 9.19 0.15
C ASP A 7 -4.90 8.82 -1.33
N HIS A 8 -5.84 7.93 -1.60
CA HIS A 8 -6.25 7.57 -2.95
C HIS A 8 -7.47 8.39 -3.39
N PRO A 9 -7.42 9.09 -4.54
CA PRO A 9 -8.48 10.02 -4.96
C PRO A 9 -9.85 9.36 -5.17
N LYS A 10 -9.88 8.06 -5.46
CA LYS A 10 -11.13 7.31 -5.70
C LYS A 10 -11.51 6.34 -4.59
N HIS A 11 -10.54 5.92 -3.77
CA HIS A 11 -10.73 4.81 -2.82
C HIS A 11 -10.60 5.29 -1.36
N GLY A 12 -10.32 6.59 -1.14
CA GLY A 12 -10.22 7.17 0.18
C GLY A 12 -8.80 7.05 0.75
N SER A 13 -8.69 7.17 2.07
CA SER A 13 -7.41 7.17 2.76
C SER A 13 -7.15 5.85 3.47
N TYR A 14 -5.96 5.28 3.28
CA TYR A 14 -5.52 4.07 3.96
C TYR A 14 -4.32 4.36 4.85
N ALA A 15 -4.40 3.95 6.11
CA ALA A 15 -3.29 4.07 7.05
C ALA A 15 -2.36 2.83 7.01
N ASN A 16 -2.90 1.68 6.60
CA ASN A 16 -2.14 0.42 6.48
C ASN A 16 -2.48 -0.30 5.15
N PRO A 17 -1.49 -0.90 4.45
CA PRO A 17 -1.75 -1.72 3.26
C PRO A 17 -2.73 -2.87 3.53
N HIS A 18 -2.78 -3.38 4.75
CA HIS A 18 -3.74 -4.40 5.14
C HIS A 18 -5.20 -3.90 5.18
N ASP A 19 -5.43 -2.60 5.36
CA ASP A 19 -6.78 -2.03 5.30
C ASP A 19 -7.35 -2.12 3.88
N VAL A 20 -6.50 -1.94 2.86
CA VAL A 20 -6.85 -2.11 1.45
C VAL A 20 -7.29 -3.55 1.18
N LEU A 21 -6.56 -4.54 1.73
CA LEU A 21 -6.90 -5.95 1.55
C LEU A 21 -8.23 -6.33 2.19
N LYS A 22 -8.54 -5.73 3.33
CA LYS A 22 -9.78 -5.95 4.10
C LYS A 22 -10.96 -5.12 3.59
N ASP A 23 -10.73 -4.22 2.64
CA ASP A 23 -11.80 -3.38 2.11
C ASP A 23 -12.71 -4.21 1.20
N ASP A 24 -13.88 -4.62 1.72
CA ASP A 24 -14.87 -5.36 0.94
C ASP A 24 -15.53 -4.52 -0.16
N ASN A 25 -15.36 -3.19 -0.15
CA ASN A 25 -15.85 -2.31 -1.21
C ASN A 25 -14.93 -2.29 -2.43
N LEU A 26 -13.70 -2.78 -2.30
CA LEU A 26 -12.74 -2.88 -3.39
C LEU A 26 -12.75 -4.28 -4.00
N SER A 27 -12.85 -4.33 -5.32
CA SER A 27 -12.56 -5.54 -6.08
C SER A 27 -11.07 -5.90 -5.95
N GLU A 28 -10.71 -7.17 -6.15
CA GLU A 28 -9.29 -7.59 -6.11
C GLU A 28 -8.39 -6.76 -7.06
N SER A 29 -8.89 -6.42 -8.25
CA SER A 29 -8.19 -5.55 -9.20
C SER A 29 -8.01 -4.11 -8.70
N GLU A 30 -8.97 -3.60 -7.94
CA GLU A 30 -8.89 -2.26 -7.34
C GLU A 30 -7.92 -2.25 -6.16
N LYS A 31 -7.96 -3.30 -5.32
CA LYS A 31 -6.97 -3.52 -4.26
C LYS A 31 -5.56 -3.56 -4.82
N GLN A 32 -5.37 -4.28 -5.92
CA GLN A 32 -4.09 -4.35 -6.61
C GLN A 32 -3.64 -2.96 -7.07
N THR A 33 -4.53 -2.21 -7.73
CA THR A 33 -4.23 -0.86 -8.23
C THR A 33 -3.83 0.09 -7.10
N VAL A 34 -4.59 0.10 -6.00
CA VAL A 34 -4.30 0.94 -4.82
C VAL A 34 -2.93 0.60 -4.23
N LEU A 35 -2.62 -0.69 -4.08
CA LEU A 35 -1.33 -1.14 -3.55
C LEU A 35 -0.17 -0.76 -4.48
N GLU A 36 -0.33 -0.91 -5.80
CA GLU A 36 0.69 -0.52 -6.79
C GLU A 36 0.95 1.00 -6.80
N GLU A 37 -0.11 1.82 -6.76
CA GLU A 37 0.03 3.28 -6.71
C GLU A 37 0.66 3.76 -5.39
N TRP A 38 0.33 3.10 -4.28
CA TRP A 38 0.97 3.38 -3.00
C TRP A 38 2.45 2.98 -3.01
N ALA A 39 2.81 1.82 -3.55
CA ALA A 39 4.20 1.41 -3.70
C ALA A 39 5.02 2.38 -4.57
N ALA A 40 4.44 2.86 -5.67
CA ALA A 40 5.06 3.88 -6.52
C ALA A 40 5.29 5.20 -5.75
N SER A 41 4.32 5.61 -4.93
CA SER A 41 4.44 6.80 -4.09
C SER A 41 5.55 6.67 -3.04
N LEU A 42 5.64 5.54 -2.34
CA LEU A 42 6.72 5.27 -1.38
C LEU A 42 8.08 5.19 -2.06
N LYS A 43 8.16 4.63 -3.28
CA LYS A 43 9.40 4.59 -4.05
C LYS A 43 9.88 6.00 -4.41
N HIS A 44 8.97 6.91 -4.76
CA HIS A 44 9.31 8.31 -5.00
C HIS A 44 9.79 9.01 -3.72
N ILE A 45 9.16 8.73 -2.58
CA ILE A 45 9.61 9.26 -1.28
C ILE A 45 10.99 8.72 -0.91
N LEU A 46 11.23 7.40 -1.01
CA LEU A 46 12.55 6.80 -0.75
C LEU A 46 13.65 7.29 -1.69
N HIS A 47 13.28 7.72 -2.90
CA HIS A 47 14.24 8.33 -3.82
C HIS A 47 14.72 9.69 -3.30
N ASN A 48 13.83 10.49 -2.72
CA ASN A 48 14.16 11.81 -2.16
C ASN A 48 14.70 11.72 -0.72
N GLU A 49 14.20 10.75 0.07
CA GLU A 49 14.48 10.53 1.49
C GLU A 49 14.77 9.04 1.75
N PRO A 50 15.96 8.54 1.36
CA PRO A 50 16.31 7.12 1.46
C PRO A 50 16.48 6.61 2.90
N ASP A 51 16.60 7.53 3.86
CA ASP A 51 16.75 7.25 5.29
C ASP A 51 15.43 7.36 6.08
N ALA A 52 14.28 7.33 5.42
CA ALA A 52 12.98 7.29 6.10
C ALA A 52 12.63 5.84 6.55
N PRO A 53 12.86 5.45 7.83
CA PRO A 53 12.61 4.09 8.30
C PRO A 53 11.13 3.70 8.24
N GLU A 54 10.24 4.67 8.45
CA GLU A 54 8.78 4.50 8.36
C GLU A 54 8.30 4.11 6.96
N VAL A 55 8.95 4.65 5.92
CA VAL A 55 8.63 4.36 4.52
C VAL A 55 9.13 2.97 4.14
N LYS A 56 10.30 2.55 4.65
CA LYS A 56 10.81 1.17 4.47
C LYS A 56 9.91 0.14 5.13
N ALA A 57 9.45 0.42 6.36
CA ALA A 57 8.51 -0.46 7.06
C ALA A 57 7.17 -0.56 6.31
N THR A 58 6.62 0.57 5.87
CA THR A 58 5.37 0.60 5.09
C THR A 58 5.53 -0.16 3.77
N LYS A 59 6.67 -0.01 3.08
CA LYS A 59 6.97 -0.74 1.84
C LYS A 59 6.97 -2.25 2.06
N ALA A 60 7.59 -2.75 3.13
CA ALA A 60 7.60 -4.17 3.44
C ALA A 60 6.18 -4.72 3.67
N SER A 61 5.33 -3.99 4.41
CA SER A 61 3.92 -4.37 4.57
C SER A 61 3.12 -4.34 3.27
N LEU A 62 3.49 -3.46 2.34
CA LEU A 62 2.90 -3.34 1.01
C LEU A 62 3.25 -4.52 0.11
N ASP A 63 4.52 -4.92 0.10
CA ASP A 63 4.99 -6.11 -0.59
C ASP A 63 4.24 -7.35 -0.04
N GLU A 64 4.17 -7.52 1.29
CA GLU A 64 3.44 -8.63 1.93
C GLU A 64 1.94 -8.63 1.61
N ALA A 65 1.31 -7.44 1.55
CA ALA A 65 -0.09 -7.30 1.18
C ALA A 65 -0.34 -7.68 -0.29
N THR A 66 0.57 -7.28 -1.18
CA THR A 66 0.51 -7.61 -2.61
C THR A 66 0.69 -9.10 -2.83
N GLU A 67 1.63 -9.74 -2.12
CA GLU A 67 1.83 -11.19 -2.16
C GLU A 67 0.60 -11.95 -1.66
N ARG A 68 -0.03 -11.50 -0.57
CA ARG A 68 -1.30 -12.09 -0.08
C ARG A 68 -2.43 -11.96 -1.10
N LEU A 69 -2.56 -10.80 -1.74
CA LEU A 69 -3.57 -10.58 -2.77
C LEU A 69 -3.34 -11.51 -3.97
N ALA A 70 -2.09 -11.68 -4.40
CA ALA A 70 -1.74 -12.60 -5.47
C ALA A 70 -1.96 -14.08 -5.09
N ALA A 71 -1.69 -14.45 -3.83
CA ALA A 71 -1.89 -15.80 -3.32
C ALA A 71 -3.36 -16.15 -3.07
N GLY A 72 -4.23 -15.18 -2.76
CA GLY A 72 -5.67 -15.37 -2.61
C GLY A 72 -6.43 -15.55 -3.93
N ARG A 73 -5.75 -15.31 -5.06
CA ARG A 73 -6.32 -15.36 -6.42
C ARG A 73 -6.25 -16.76 -7.06
N THR A 74 -5.72 -17.77 -6.34
CA THR A 74 -5.67 -19.19 -6.74
C THR A 74 -6.77 -20.00 -6.08
#